data_AF-A0A9P8GAY0-F1
#
_entry.id   AF-A0A9P8GAY0-F1
#
_cell.length_a   1.000
_cell.length_b   1.000
_cell.length_c   1.000
_cell.angle_alpha   90.00
_cell.angle_beta   90.00
_cell.angle_gamma   90.00
#
_symmetry.space_group_name_H-M   'P 1'
#
loop_
_entity.id
_entity.type
_entity.pdbx_description
1 polymer ?
#
loop_
_entity_poly.entity_id
_entity_poly.type
_entity_poly.pdbx_seq_one_letter_code
_entity_poly.pdbx_strand_id
1 'polypeptide(L)'
;MSSIKSIALLALATGFASVVNAAQTGKTTRYWDCCKGSCAWPGKADVSAPITTCDKNDNPLTDANTASACDGGSAYMCSDQSPWAVSDNLAYGFAAANIAGGSEESWCCSCYKLTFTTTSIAGKTMIVQATNTGGDLGSNQFDLAIPGGGVGIFNACTDEWNAPSSGWGAQYGGISTNTCSAFPKALQPGCGFRFDWFENADNPEMEFERVECPAAITAKSGCKRADDGSQAYPSIVSAAAASSSSPVAAASSSSAAQKVAAASSSSEAAPVASSSSAAAASSASPAVESSAAAYSSAATVESSAAAYTSAAAVESSSSSATAVEATSAAAPASSASSDDANCNVQYVYEYDL
;
A
#
# COMPACT_ATOMS: atom_id res chain seq x y z
N MET A 1 -77.57 -7.89 26.89
CA MET A 1 -76.45 -6.94 26.73
C MET A 1 -75.37 -7.33 27.73
N SER A 2 -74.23 -7.84 27.25
CA SER A 2 -72.89 -7.64 27.84
C SER A 2 -71.91 -8.49 27.03
N SER A 3 -71.11 -7.78 26.24
CA SER A 3 -70.06 -8.31 25.37
C SER A 3 -68.76 -8.28 26.16
N ILE A 4 -68.13 -9.44 26.33
CA ILE A 4 -66.75 -9.55 26.81
C ILE A 4 -65.91 -9.92 25.60
N LYS A 5 -65.35 -8.90 24.95
CA LYS A 5 -64.33 -9.08 23.91
C LYS A 5 -62.97 -9.15 24.59
N SER A 6 -62.38 -10.34 24.54
CA SER A 6 -60.98 -10.59 24.87
C SER A 6 -60.08 -9.77 23.95
N ILE A 7 -59.28 -8.88 24.53
CA ILE A 7 -58.16 -8.23 23.84
C ILE A 7 -56.89 -8.95 24.31
N ALA A 8 -56.43 -9.90 23.51
CA ALA A 8 -55.10 -10.47 23.64
C ALA A 8 -54.11 -9.50 22.96
N LEU A 9 -53.33 -8.78 23.77
CA LEU A 9 -52.24 -7.93 23.29
C LEU A 9 -50.99 -8.80 23.16
N LEU A 10 -50.72 -9.31 21.96
CA LEU A 10 -49.51 -10.04 21.64
C LEU A 10 -48.40 -9.02 21.32
N ALA A 11 -47.53 -8.74 22.30
CA ALA A 11 -46.36 -7.89 22.10
C ALA A 11 -45.31 -8.67 21.29
N LEU A 12 -45.22 -8.40 19.97
CA LEU A 12 -44.07 -8.78 19.16
C LEU A 12 -42.89 -7.87 19.53
N ALA A 13 -42.05 -8.32 20.44
CA ALA A 13 -40.71 -7.76 20.61
C ALA A 13 -39.82 -8.30 19.48
N THR A 14 -39.80 -7.61 18.33
CA THR A 14 -38.77 -7.81 17.31
C THR A 14 -37.45 -7.30 17.86
N GLY A 15 -36.67 -8.18 18.47
CA GLY A 15 -35.28 -7.90 18.81
C GLY A 15 -34.49 -7.65 17.52
N PHE A 16 -34.04 -6.41 17.33
CA PHE A 16 -33.00 -6.10 16.36
C PHE A 16 -31.71 -6.75 16.87
N ALA A 17 -31.41 -7.96 16.41
CA ALA A 17 -30.07 -8.51 16.53
C ALA A 17 -29.15 -7.61 15.69
N SER A 18 -28.40 -6.73 16.34
CA SER A 18 -27.28 -6.04 15.71
C SER A 18 -26.31 -7.12 15.25
N VAL A 19 -26.29 -7.40 13.94
CA VAL A 19 -25.26 -8.25 13.36
C VAL A 19 -23.97 -7.44 13.47
N VAL A 20 -23.22 -7.66 14.55
CA VAL A 20 -21.84 -7.20 14.63
C VAL A 20 -21.11 -8.03 13.59
N ASN A 21 -20.81 -7.44 12.42
CA ASN A 21 -19.88 -8.07 11.49
C ASN A 21 -18.58 -8.28 12.27
N ALA A 22 -18.20 -9.54 12.48
CA ALA A 22 -16.94 -9.86 13.09
C ALA A 22 -15.83 -9.24 12.23
N ALA A 23 -14.97 -8.43 12.84
CA ALA A 23 -13.83 -7.86 12.16
C ALA A 23 -12.98 -9.01 11.56
N GLN A 24 -12.63 -8.90 10.28
CA GLN A 24 -11.84 -9.92 9.62
C GLN A 24 -10.39 -9.78 10.08
N THR A 25 -9.73 -10.89 10.42
CA THR A 25 -8.31 -10.87 10.75
C THR A 25 -7.46 -11.12 9.51
N GLY A 26 -6.28 -10.51 9.49
CA GLY A 26 -5.33 -10.68 8.41
C GLY A 26 -3.89 -10.44 8.85
N LYS A 27 -2.99 -10.68 7.91
CA LYS A 27 -1.55 -10.49 8.09
C LYS A 27 -1.04 -9.43 7.14
N THR A 28 0.07 -8.81 7.50
CA THR A 28 0.74 -7.88 6.61
C THR A 28 2.16 -8.31 6.28
N THR A 29 2.60 -7.92 5.10
CA THR A 29 4.00 -7.87 4.70
C THR A 29 4.30 -6.45 4.20
N ARG A 30 5.50 -6.23 3.65
CA ARG A 30 5.89 -4.95 3.05
C ARG A 30 6.67 -5.22 1.77
N TYR A 31 6.43 -4.41 0.75
CA TYR A 31 7.10 -4.53 -0.55
C TYR A 31 7.24 -3.18 -1.26
N TRP A 32 8.17 -3.13 -2.21
CA TRP A 32 8.21 -2.14 -3.27
C TRP A 32 9.08 -2.69 -4.41
N ASP A 33 8.44 -3.21 -5.45
CA ASP A 33 9.08 -3.87 -6.59
C ASP A 33 9.13 -3.00 -7.86
N CYS A 34 8.51 -1.82 -7.78
CA CYS A 34 8.35 -0.85 -8.87
C CYS A 34 7.47 -1.33 -10.04
N CYS A 35 6.90 -2.52 -9.96
CA CYS A 35 6.07 -3.07 -11.03
C CYS A 35 4.77 -2.27 -11.18
N LYS A 36 4.19 -2.29 -12.39
CA LYS A 36 2.79 -1.92 -12.56
C LYS A 36 1.91 -2.88 -11.74
N GLY A 37 1.14 -2.33 -10.79
CA GLY A 37 0.17 -3.10 -10.01
C GLY A 37 -0.95 -3.68 -10.87
N SER A 38 -1.49 -4.84 -10.49
CA SER A 38 -2.49 -5.56 -11.28
C SER A 38 -3.79 -4.78 -11.50
N CYS A 39 -4.21 -3.94 -10.55
CA CYS A 39 -5.42 -3.12 -10.65
C CYS A 39 -5.24 -1.90 -11.60
N ALA A 40 -4.06 -1.69 -12.16
CA ALA A 40 -3.81 -0.70 -13.21
C ALA A 40 -4.23 -1.19 -14.60
N TRP A 41 -4.63 -2.44 -14.75
CA TRP A 41 -5.15 -2.96 -16.02
C TRP A 41 -6.65 -2.65 -16.18
N PRO A 42 -7.08 -2.20 -17.38
CA PRO A 42 -8.51 -2.07 -17.69
C PRO A 42 -9.27 -3.38 -17.47
N GLY A 43 -10.53 -3.28 -17.05
CA GLY A 43 -11.45 -4.42 -16.92
C GLY A 43 -11.23 -5.31 -15.70
N LYS A 44 -10.34 -4.93 -14.76
CA LYS A 44 -10.12 -5.67 -13.51
C LYS A 44 -11.23 -5.51 -12.48
N ALA A 45 -11.94 -4.38 -12.50
CA ALA A 45 -13.06 -4.07 -11.61
C ALA A 45 -13.92 -2.96 -12.21
N ASP A 46 -15.12 -2.74 -11.66
CA ASP A 46 -15.99 -1.61 -12.00
C ASP A 46 -15.53 -0.31 -11.31
N VAL A 47 -14.72 0.46 -12.03
CA VAL A 47 -13.99 1.63 -11.53
C VAL A 47 -14.07 2.82 -12.50
N SER A 48 -13.89 4.03 -11.98
CA SER A 48 -13.85 5.27 -12.77
C SER A 48 -12.72 5.28 -13.81
N ALA A 49 -11.57 4.75 -13.44
CA ALA A 49 -10.39 4.50 -14.25
C ALA A 49 -9.51 3.49 -13.51
N PRO A 50 -8.66 2.70 -14.18
CA PRO A 50 -7.66 1.86 -13.51
C PRO A 50 -6.68 2.69 -12.68
N ILE A 51 -5.92 2.03 -11.80
CA ILE A 51 -4.82 2.68 -11.07
C ILE A 51 -3.85 3.34 -12.06
N THR A 52 -3.51 4.60 -11.79
CA THR A 52 -2.53 5.36 -12.55
C THR A 52 -1.15 4.71 -12.43
N THR A 53 -0.45 4.57 -13.54
CA THR A 53 0.95 4.10 -13.60
C THR A 53 1.85 5.24 -14.05
N CYS A 54 3.13 5.15 -13.75
CA CYS A 54 4.10 6.16 -14.16
C CYS A 54 5.15 5.60 -15.12
N ASP A 55 5.78 6.49 -15.90
CA ASP A 55 6.97 6.16 -16.66
C ASP A 55 8.20 6.07 -15.75
N LYS A 56 9.37 5.74 -16.31
CA LYS A 56 10.64 5.61 -15.58
C LYS A 56 11.08 6.88 -14.84
N ASN A 57 10.53 8.04 -15.17
CA ASN A 57 10.84 9.32 -14.54
C ASN A 57 9.73 9.76 -13.58
N ASP A 58 8.83 8.85 -13.19
CA ASP A 58 7.71 9.09 -12.29
C ASP A 58 6.66 10.07 -12.86
N ASN A 59 6.54 10.16 -14.19
CA ASN A 59 5.45 10.92 -14.83
C ASN A 59 4.23 10.02 -15.07
N PRO A 60 3.01 10.45 -14.70
CA PRO A 60 1.79 9.68 -14.96
C PRO A 60 1.59 9.34 -16.44
N LEU A 61 1.33 8.07 -16.73
CA LEU A 61 0.98 7.56 -18.04
C LEU A 61 -0.53 7.65 -18.27
N THR A 62 -0.93 8.07 -19.47
CA THR A 62 -2.34 8.14 -19.86
C THR A 62 -2.87 6.82 -20.44
N ASP A 63 -1.99 5.96 -20.97
CA ASP A 63 -2.39 4.67 -21.54
C ASP A 63 -2.25 3.54 -20.50
N ALA A 64 -3.38 3.15 -19.93
CA ALA A 64 -3.48 2.03 -18.99
C ALA A 64 -3.11 0.67 -19.61
N ASN A 65 -2.98 0.54 -20.94
CA ASN A 65 -2.52 -0.68 -21.60
C ASN A 65 -1.00 -0.76 -21.72
N THR A 66 -0.25 0.27 -21.33
CA THR A 66 1.22 0.23 -21.29
C THR A 66 1.67 -0.96 -20.43
N ALA A 67 2.51 -1.82 -21.01
CA ALA A 67 2.97 -3.03 -20.34
C ALA A 67 3.81 -2.72 -19.10
N SER A 68 3.74 -3.60 -18.10
CA SER A 68 4.54 -3.51 -16.87
C SER A 68 6.02 -3.57 -17.20
N ALA A 69 6.83 -2.75 -16.55
CA ALA A 69 8.29 -2.88 -16.63
C ALA A 69 8.79 -4.24 -16.13
N CYS A 70 8.05 -4.90 -15.24
CA CYS A 70 8.38 -6.27 -14.79
C CYS A 70 8.13 -7.34 -15.87
N ASP A 71 7.43 -6.99 -16.96
CA ASP A 71 7.18 -7.83 -18.12
C ASP A 71 7.79 -7.23 -19.41
N GLY A 72 8.86 -6.44 -19.28
CA GLY A 72 9.58 -5.83 -20.41
C GLY A 72 8.91 -4.60 -21.01
N GLY A 73 7.89 -4.05 -20.36
CA GLY A 73 7.25 -2.78 -20.72
C GLY A 73 7.91 -1.56 -20.08
N SER A 74 7.13 -0.48 -19.92
CA SER A 74 7.63 0.81 -19.43
C SER A 74 6.69 1.50 -18.42
N ALA A 75 5.73 0.76 -17.87
CA ALA A 75 4.85 1.24 -16.80
C ALA A 75 5.34 0.73 -15.44
N TYR A 76 5.44 1.66 -14.49
CA TYR A 76 5.88 1.45 -13.12
C TYR A 76 4.78 1.90 -12.14
N MET A 77 4.91 1.51 -10.88
CA MET A 77 4.12 2.07 -9.79
C MET A 77 4.57 3.52 -9.52
N CYS A 78 3.63 4.48 -9.53
CA CYS A 78 3.95 5.87 -9.23
C CYS A 78 4.44 6.03 -7.78
N SER A 79 5.45 6.86 -7.57
CA SER A 79 6.04 7.09 -6.24
C SER A 79 5.05 7.68 -5.24
N ASP A 80 4.07 8.45 -5.72
CA ASP A 80 3.05 9.09 -4.90
C ASP A 80 2.01 8.10 -4.35
N GLN A 81 2.08 6.84 -4.81
CA GLN A 81 1.43 5.67 -4.22
C GLN A 81 2.25 5.05 -3.07
N SER A 82 3.10 5.86 -2.44
CA SER A 82 3.76 5.60 -1.15
C SER A 82 2.81 5.86 0.03
N PRO A 83 3.10 5.31 1.22
CA PRO A 83 2.32 5.53 2.43
C PRO A 83 2.70 6.85 3.11
N TRP A 84 1.79 7.42 3.90
CA TRP A 84 2.03 8.63 4.67
C TRP A 84 1.22 8.68 5.97
N ALA A 85 1.79 9.33 6.98
CA ALA A 85 1.10 9.61 8.23
C ALA A 85 0.12 10.78 8.05
N VAL A 86 -1.10 10.62 8.58
CA VAL A 86 -2.12 11.67 8.71
C VAL A 86 -2.10 12.25 10.12
N SER A 87 -1.85 11.40 11.12
CA SER A 87 -1.60 11.74 12.52
C SER A 87 -0.80 10.60 13.18
N ASP A 88 -0.46 10.72 14.47
CA ASP A 88 0.29 9.68 15.19
C ASP A 88 -0.41 8.30 15.21
N ASN A 89 -1.73 8.27 15.05
CA ASN A 89 -2.55 7.05 15.09
C ASN A 89 -3.23 6.71 13.76
N LEU A 90 -3.08 7.53 12.72
CA LEU A 90 -3.69 7.30 11.41
C LEU A 90 -2.69 7.49 10.29
N ALA A 91 -2.58 6.50 9.42
CA ALA A 91 -1.85 6.58 8.17
C ALA A 91 -2.74 6.21 6.98
N TYR A 92 -2.35 6.65 5.80
CA TYR A 92 -2.91 6.22 4.52
C TYR A 92 -1.82 5.56 3.67
N GLY A 93 -2.24 4.73 2.71
CA GLY A 93 -1.32 4.13 1.76
C GLY A 93 -1.99 3.18 0.79
N PHE A 94 -1.21 2.22 0.31
CA PHE A 94 -1.59 1.29 -0.74
C PHE A 94 -1.06 -0.10 -0.40
N ALA A 95 -1.68 -1.13 -0.98
CA ALA A 95 -1.27 -2.50 -0.75
C ALA A 95 -1.57 -3.41 -1.94
N ALA A 96 -0.80 -4.48 -2.08
CA ALA A 96 -1.29 -5.67 -2.74
C ALA A 96 -2.19 -6.45 -1.77
N ALA A 97 -3.28 -7.02 -2.24
CA ALA A 97 -4.24 -7.72 -1.38
C ALA A 97 -4.58 -9.11 -1.93
N ASN A 98 -4.78 -10.05 -1.01
CA ASN A 98 -5.44 -11.33 -1.27
C ASN A 98 -6.44 -11.58 -0.14
N ILE A 99 -7.73 -11.48 -0.46
CA ILE A 99 -8.82 -11.50 0.53
C ILE A 99 -9.65 -12.75 0.33
N ALA A 100 -9.88 -13.49 1.42
CA ALA A 100 -10.61 -14.75 1.42
C ALA A 100 -12.00 -14.60 0.79
N GLY A 101 -12.32 -15.48 -0.17
CA GLY A 101 -13.62 -15.48 -0.85
C GLY A 101 -13.82 -14.31 -1.84
N GLY A 102 -12.78 -13.51 -2.10
CA GLY A 102 -12.79 -12.43 -3.08
C GLY A 102 -12.01 -12.77 -4.36
N SER A 103 -11.93 -11.77 -5.23
CA SER A 103 -11.12 -11.76 -6.44
C SER A 103 -10.65 -10.33 -6.73
N GLU A 104 -9.82 -10.14 -7.74
CA GLU A 104 -9.42 -8.78 -8.18
C GLU A 104 -10.63 -7.89 -8.46
N GLU A 105 -11.73 -8.46 -8.97
CA GLU A 105 -12.98 -7.74 -9.21
C GLU A 105 -13.58 -7.16 -7.94
N SER A 106 -13.46 -7.86 -6.81
CA SER A 106 -14.01 -7.40 -5.53
C SER A 106 -13.09 -6.45 -4.76
N TRP A 107 -11.77 -6.62 -4.85
CA TRP A 107 -10.84 -5.79 -4.08
C TRP A 107 -10.15 -4.67 -4.85
N CYS A 108 -10.00 -4.76 -6.18
CA CYS A 108 -9.27 -3.72 -6.90
C CYS A 108 -9.90 -2.35 -6.67
N CYS A 109 -9.05 -1.41 -6.24
CA CYS A 109 -9.39 -0.04 -5.86
C CYS A 109 -10.34 0.12 -4.66
N SER A 110 -10.71 -0.96 -3.97
CA SER A 110 -11.39 -0.89 -2.67
C SER A 110 -10.42 -0.39 -1.60
N CYS A 111 -10.95 0.35 -0.63
CA CYS A 111 -10.19 0.74 0.55
C CYS A 111 -10.54 -0.11 1.77
N TYR A 112 -9.53 -0.35 2.59
CA TYR A 112 -9.63 -1.15 3.80
C TYR A 112 -9.02 -0.38 4.97
N LYS A 113 -9.76 -0.32 6.07
CA LYS A 113 -9.27 0.17 7.35
C LYS A 113 -8.60 -0.98 8.07
N LEU A 114 -7.28 -0.92 8.21
CA LEU A 114 -6.47 -1.86 8.96
C LEU A 114 -6.26 -1.32 10.37
N THR A 115 -6.59 -2.09 11.39
CA THR A 115 -6.26 -1.82 12.79
C THR A 115 -5.24 -2.84 13.23
N PHE A 116 -4.00 -2.42 13.47
CA PHE A 116 -2.93 -3.34 13.83
C PHE A 116 -3.16 -3.91 15.23
N THR A 117 -2.91 -5.20 15.40
CA THR A 117 -3.17 -5.93 16.66
C THR A 117 -1.89 -6.40 17.34
N THR A 118 -0.75 -6.39 16.64
CA THR A 118 0.54 -6.83 17.17
C THR A 118 1.66 -5.82 16.86
N THR A 119 2.86 -6.08 17.40
CA THR A 119 4.07 -5.21 17.33
C THR A 119 3.94 -3.89 18.10
N SER A 120 4.86 -2.95 17.90
CA SER A 120 4.86 -1.65 18.59
C SER A 120 3.73 -0.71 18.11
N ILE A 121 3.20 -0.95 16.90
CA ILE A 121 2.12 -0.14 16.32
C ILE A 121 0.70 -0.69 16.60
N ALA A 122 0.57 -1.66 17.50
CA ALA A 122 -0.75 -2.19 17.88
C ALA A 122 -1.69 -1.06 18.34
N GLY A 123 -2.92 -1.05 17.82
CA GLY A 123 -3.92 -0.01 18.04
C GLY A 123 -3.87 1.16 17.06
N LYS A 124 -2.78 1.33 16.28
CA LYS A 124 -2.76 2.30 15.18
C LYS A 124 -3.63 1.83 14.02
N THR A 125 -4.14 2.79 13.25
CA THR A 125 -4.98 2.53 12.08
C THR A 125 -4.28 2.98 10.80
N MET A 126 -4.35 2.16 9.76
CA MET A 126 -3.93 2.52 8.41
C MET A 126 -5.07 2.25 7.43
N ILE A 127 -5.40 3.22 6.57
CA ILE A 127 -6.35 2.99 5.47
C ILE A 127 -5.57 2.80 4.19
N VAL A 128 -5.75 1.64 3.56
CA VAL A 128 -5.04 1.29 2.32
C VAL A 128 -6.02 1.09 1.17
N GLN A 129 -5.64 1.54 -0.02
CA GLN A 129 -6.31 1.10 -1.24
C GLN A 129 -5.58 -0.11 -1.82
N ALA A 130 -6.34 -1.15 -2.21
CA ALA A 130 -5.78 -2.29 -2.90
C ALA A 130 -5.49 -1.94 -4.37
N THR A 131 -4.22 -1.97 -4.76
CA THR A 131 -3.73 -1.58 -6.11
C THR A 131 -3.11 -2.73 -6.87
N ASN A 132 -2.88 -3.86 -6.20
CA ASN A 132 -2.24 -5.03 -6.76
C ASN A 132 -2.79 -6.32 -6.09
N THR A 133 -2.44 -7.45 -6.67
CA THR A 133 -2.61 -8.79 -6.11
C THR A 133 -1.27 -9.51 -6.17
N GLY A 134 -0.84 -10.14 -5.08
CA GLY A 134 0.31 -11.05 -5.10
C GLY A 134 -0.15 -12.51 -5.16
N GLY A 135 0.43 -13.29 -6.07
CA GLY A 135 0.10 -14.71 -6.24
C GLY A 135 0.63 -15.61 -5.12
N ASP A 136 1.59 -15.10 -4.35
CA ASP A 136 2.21 -15.71 -3.17
C ASP A 136 1.55 -15.29 -1.85
N LEU A 137 0.60 -14.34 -1.90
CA LEU A 137 -0.10 -13.87 -0.72
C LEU A 137 -1.06 -14.96 -0.21
N GLY A 138 -0.97 -15.23 1.09
CA GLY A 138 -1.92 -16.07 1.79
C GLY A 138 -3.31 -15.42 1.91
N SER A 139 -4.25 -16.20 2.42
CA SER A 139 -5.61 -15.72 2.69
C SER A 139 -5.61 -14.54 3.67
N ASN A 140 -6.32 -13.46 3.34
CA ASN A 140 -6.40 -12.21 4.10
C ASN A 140 -5.03 -11.56 4.35
N GLN A 141 -4.17 -11.55 3.34
CA GLN A 141 -2.87 -10.90 3.42
C GLN A 141 -2.87 -9.58 2.66
N PHE A 142 -2.28 -8.56 3.28
CA PHE A 142 -2.05 -7.24 2.71
C PHE A 142 -0.55 -6.96 2.66
N ASP A 143 0.02 -6.91 1.46
CA ASP A 143 1.41 -6.54 1.27
C ASP A 143 1.50 -5.01 1.13
N LEU A 144 1.98 -4.34 2.17
CA LEU A 144 1.96 -2.88 2.23
C LEU A 144 3.01 -2.31 1.28
N ALA A 145 2.59 -1.42 0.38
CA ALA A 145 3.50 -0.74 -0.54
C ALA A 145 4.33 0.27 0.25
N ILE A 146 5.57 -0.07 0.58
CA ILE A 146 6.49 0.73 1.38
C ILE A 146 7.85 0.73 0.67
N PRO A 147 8.31 1.87 0.10
CA PRO A 147 9.62 1.95 -0.54
C PRO A 147 10.73 1.43 0.39
N GLY A 148 11.52 0.49 -0.12
CA GLY A 148 12.55 -0.19 0.67
C GLY A 148 12.03 -1.34 1.53
N GLY A 149 10.78 -1.78 1.35
CA GLY A 149 10.19 -2.97 1.95
C GLY A 149 10.70 -4.30 1.38
N GLY A 150 11.40 -4.26 0.24
CA GLY A 150 11.88 -5.44 -0.49
C GLY A 150 11.17 -5.56 -1.83
N VAL A 151 11.90 -5.99 -2.85
CA VAL A 151 11.35 -6.15 -4.21
C VAL A 151 10.59 -7.47 -4.36
N GLY A 152 10.88 -8.46 -3.52
CA GLY A 152 10.21 -9.76 -3.58
C GLY A 152 10.58 -10.54 -4.84
N ILE A 153 9.58 -11.12 -5.50
CA ILE A 153 9.77 -12.00 -6.67
C ILE A 153 10.22 -11.21 -7.90
N PHE A 154 9.68 -10.01 -8.10
CA PHE A 154 9.96 -9.16 -9.26
C PHE A 154 10.85 -7.98 -8.86
N ASN A 155 11.50 -7.33 -9.83
CA ASN A 155 12.33 -6.16 -9.56
C ASN A 155 12.44 -5.24 -10.78
N ALA A 156 11.45 -4.37 -10.97
CA ALA A 156 11.55 -3.27 -11.92
C ALA A 156 12.37 -2.09 -11.36
N CYS A 157 12.64 -2.05 -10.06
CA CYS A 157 13.37 -0.94 -9.44
C CYS A 157 14.81 -0.80 -9.93
N THR A 158 15.44 -1.91 -10.36
CA THR A 158 16.75 -1.86 -11.02
C THR A 158 16.66 -1.04 -12.29
N ASP A 159 15.66 -1.32 -13.13
CA ASP A 159 15.49 -0.63 -14.40
C ASP A 159 14.92 0.77 -14.23
N GLU A 160 14.08 1.04 -13.22
CA GLU A 160 13.49 2.36 -12.99
C GLU A 160 14.51 3.32 -12.37
N TRP A 161 15.07 2.92 -11.22
CA TRP A 161 15.78 3.80 -10.30
C TRP A 161 17.26 3.47 -10.15
N ASN A 162 17.77 2.52 -10.94
CA ASN A 162 19.11 1.95 -10.77
C ASN A 162 19.33 1.36 -9.36
N ALA A 163 18.28 0.77 -8.79
CA ALA A 163 18.42 0.02 -7.55
C ALA A 163 19.35 -1.20 -7.76
N PRO A 164 19.98 -1.73 -6.70
CA PRO A 164 20.70 -2.99 -6.79
C PRO A 164 19.79 -4.15 -7.25
N SER A 165 20.38 -5.24 -7.74
CA SER A 165 19.64 -6.40 -8.26
C SER A 165 18.73 -7.08 -7.23
N SER A 166 19.00 -6.92 -5.94
CA SER A 166 18.12 -7.36 -4.84
C SER A 166 17.20 -6.27 -4.28
N GLY A 167 17.11 -5.12 -4.95
CA GLY A 167 16.56 -3.89 -4.40
C GLY A 167 17.55 -3.18 -3.47
N TRP A 168 17.09 -2.14 -2.76
CA TRP A 168 17.96 -1.33 -1.87
C TRP A 168 18.43 -2.06 -0.59
N GLY A 169 17.94 -3.28 -0.34
CA GLY A 169 18.31 -4.08 0.82
C GLY A 169 18.18 -5.58 0.52
N ALA A 170 17.70 -6.35 1.49
CA ALA A 170 17.36 -7.74 1.26
C ALA A 170 16.20 -7.85 0.26
N GLN A 171 16.22 -8.88 -0.60
CA GLN A 171 15.17 -9.11 -1.59
C GLN A 171 13.78 -9.13 -0.95
N TYR A 172 13.64 -9.81 0.19
CA TYR A 172 12.45 -9.82 1.03
C TYR A 172 12.73 -9.07 2.33
N GLY A 173 11.86 -8.13 2.71
CA GLY A 173 12.02 -7.28 3.91
C GLY A 173 12.88 -6.03 3.72
N GLY A 174 13.64 -5.94 2.62
CA GLY A 174 14.30 -4.73 2.17
C GLY A 174 15.38 -4.21 3.11
N ILE A 175 15.42 -2.90 3.32
CA ILE A 175 16.42 -2.27 4.20
C ILE A 175 16.12 -2.57 5.68
N SER A 176 17.16 -2.78 6.49
CA SER A 176 17.04 -3.08 7.92
C SER A 176 17.26 -1.87 8.83
N THR A 177 17.86 -0.81 8.30
CA THR A 177 18.12 0.46 8.98
C THR A 177 17.65 1.60 8.08
N ASN A 178 17.39 2.78 8.66
CA ASN A 178 16.92 3.94 7.91
C ASN A 178 18.03 4.51 7.02
N THR A 179 18.16 3.96 5.81
CA THR A 179 19.06 4.42 4.74
C THR A 179 18.31 5.21 3.66
N CYS A 180 17.12 5.72 3.98
CA CYS A 180 16.20 6.36 3.04
C CYS A 180 16.78 7.60 2.36
N SER A 181 17.79 8.25 2.93
CA SER A 181 18.47 9.38 2.29
C SER A 181 19.18 9.02 0.98
N ALA A 182 19.48 7.73 0.76
CA ALA A 182 20.10 7.23 -0.47
C ALA A 182 19.09 6.87 -1.57
N PHE A 183 17.78 6.90 -1.27
CA PHE A 183 16.73 6.58 -2.25
C PHE A 183 16.51 7.74 -3.23
N PRO A 184 15.92 7.46 -4.41
CA PRO A 184 15.36 8.49 -5.28
C PRO A 184 14.49 9.45 -4.48
N LYS A 185 14.57 10.75 -4.79
CA LYS A 185 13.97 11.80 -3.94
C LYS A 185 12.48 11.58 -3.68
N ALA A 186 11.77 11.09 -4.69
CA ALA A 186 10.34 10.82 -4.64
C ALA A 186 9.95 9.66 -3.68
N LEU A 187 10.85 8.70 -3.47
CA LEU A 187 10.62 7.53 -2.60
C LEU A 187 11.06 7.75 -1.14
N GLN A 188 11.86 8.78 -0.87
CA GLN A 188 12.38 9.04 0.49
C GLN A 188 11.26 9.20 1.54
N PRO A 189 10.15 9.91 1.29
CA PRO A 189 9.08 10.06 2.28
C PRO A 189 8.41 8.73 2.63
N GLY A 190 8.09 7.91 1.62
CA GLY A 190 7.50 6.58 1.83
C GLY A 190 8.46 5.60 2.52
N CYS A 191 9.75 5.69 2.21
CA CYS A 191 10.78 4.94 2.92
C CYS A 191 10.88 5.39 4.39
N GLY A 192 10.91 6.71 4.65
CA GLY A 192 10.98 7.27 6.01
C GLY A 192 9.78 6.89 6.86
N PHE A 193 8.58 6.88 6.28
CA PHE A 193 7.34 6.41 6.92
C PHE A 193 7.51 5.05 7.62
N ARG A 194 8.26 4.12 7.00
CA ARG A 194 8.53 2.80 7.55
C ARG A 194 9.17 2.86 8.93
N PHE A 195 10.13 3.77 9.13
CA PHE A 195 10.90 3.86 10.36
C PHE A 195 10.29 4.84 11.36
N ASP A 196 9.53 5.82 10.88
CA ASP A 196 8.94 6.86 11.69
C ASP A 196 7.56 6.45 12.24
N TRP A 197 6.52 6.46 11.41
CA TRP A 197 5.15 6.19 11.86
C TRP A 197 4.89 4.70 12.08
N PHE A 198 5.44 3.88 11.18
CA PHE A 198 5.29 2.42 11.21
C PHE A 198 6.30 1.74 12.14
N GLU A 199 7.21 2.50 12.75
CA GLU A 199 8.15 2.07 13.79
C GLU A 199 8.98 0.83 13.43
N ASN A 200 9.20 0.62 12.13
CA ASN A 200 9.83 -0.56 11.54
C ASN A 200 9.20 -1.88 12.03
N ALA A 201 7.88 -1.88 12.27
CA ALA A 201 7.13 -3.06 12.65
C ALA A 201 7.33 -4.18 11.61
N ASP A 202 7.64 -5.39 12.09
CA ASP A 202 7.87 -6.53 11.22
C ASP A 202 6.61 -7.36 11.09
N ASN A 203 5.93 -7.22 9.95
CA ASN A 203 4.75 -7.99 9.55
C ASN A 203 3.64 -8.00 10.63
N PRO A 204 3.17 -6.84 11.11
CA PRO A 204 2.12 -6.77 12.11
C PRO A 204 0.84 -7.47 11.62
N GLU A 205 0.18 -8.18 12.53
CA GLU A 205 -1.17 -8.68 12.31
C GLU A 205 -2.17 -7.54 12.45
N MET A 206 -3.35 -7.72 11.85
CA MET A 206 -4.39 -6.70 11.88
C MET A 206 -5.79 -7.29 11.86
N GLU A 207 -6.73 -6.46 12.26
CA GLU A 207 -8.14 -6.57 11.89
C GLU A 207 -8.42 -5.59 10.74
N PHE A 208 -9.25 -5.99 9.78
CA PHE A 208 -9.62 -5.15 8.66
C PHE A 208 -11.12 -5.16 8.36
N GLU A 209 -11.56 -4.05 7.79
CA GLU A 209 -12.89 -3.89 7.21
C GLU A 209 -12.81 -3.03 5.94
N ARG A 210 -13.68 -3.31 4.97
CA ARG A 210 -13.84 -2.47 3.79
C ARG A 210 -14.54 -1.15 4.18
N VAL A 211 -14.03 -0.04 3.67
CA VAL A 211 -14.53 1.32 3.95
C VAL A 211 -14.60 2.13 2.66
N GLU A 212 -15.34 3.24 2.68
CA GLU A 212 -15.29 4.20 1.57
C GLU A 212 -13.87 4.78 1.46
N CYS A 213 -13.35 4.86 0.24
CA CYS A 213 -12.01 5.39 0.03
C CYS A 213 -11.92 6.90 0.36
N PRO A 214 -11.00 7.31 1.25
CA PRO A 214 -10.68 8.72 1.42
C PRO A 214 -10.25 9.37 0.10
N ALA A 215 -10.74 10.59 -0.17
CA ALA A 215 -10.38 11.34 -1.37
C ALA A 215 -8.87 11.56 -1.51
N ALA A 216 -8.15 11.65 -0.40
CA ALA A 216 -6.69 11.78 -0.39
C ALA A 216 -5.97 10.55 -1.00
N ILE A 217 -6.58 9.37 -0.95
CA ILE A 217 -6.03 8.14 -1.55
C ILE A 217 -6.41 8.06 -3.03
N THR A 218 -7.69 8.25 -3.36
CA THR A 218 -8.16 8.15 -4.76
C THR A 218 -7.65 9.27 -5.65
N ALA A 219 -7.33 10.44 -5.10
CA ALA A 219 -6.68 11.52 -5.84
C ALA A 219 -5.25 11.17 -6.32
N LYS A 220 -4.56 10.26 -5.63
CA LYS A 220 -3.21 9.79 -6.00
C LYS A 220 -3.27 8.65 -7.01
N SER A 221 -4.16 7.70 -6.79
CA SER A 221 -4.27 6.54 -7.69
C SER A 221 -5.09 6.80 -8.94
N GLY A 222 -6.00 7.78 -8.92
CA GLY A 222 -6.97 8.01 -10.00
C GLY A 222 -8.08 6.96 -10.09
N CYS A 223 -8.10 5.96 -9.18
CA CYS A 223 -9.07 4.88 -9.21
C CYS A 223 -10.08 4.98 -8.08
N LYS A 224 -11.36 5.03 -8.42
CA LYS A 224 -12.49 4.94 -7.48
C LYS A 224 -13.49 3.91 -7.98
N ARG A 225 -13.96 3.03 -7.10
CA ARG A 225 -14.98 2.04 -7.46
C ARG A 225 -16.37 2.67 -7.60
N ALA A 226 -17.20 2.08 -8.46
CA ALA A 226 -18.59 2.50 -8.62
C ALA A 226 -19.41 2.25 -7.34
N ASP A 227 -19.10 1.19 -6.59
CA ASP A 227 -19.79 0.82 -5.35
C ASP A 227 -19.20 1.47 -4.08
N ASP A 228 -18.19 2.34 -4.19
CA ASP A 228 -17.45 2.89 -3.05
C ASP A 228 -18.35 3.69 -2.09
N GLY A 229 -19.30 4.47 -2.64
CA GLY A 229 -20.24 5.27 -1.85
C GLY A 229 -21.31 4.46 -1.08
N SER A 230 -21.33 3.13 -1.24
CA SER A 230 -22.17 2.24 -0.43
C SER A 230 -21.48 1.77 0.86
N GLN A 231 -20.16 2.00 0.97
CA GLN A 231 -19.37 1.61 2.12
C GLN A 231 -19.47 2.67 3.23
N ALA A 232 -19.26 2.26 4.48
CA ALA A 232 -19.20 3.22 5.58
C ALA A 232 -17.96 4.09 5.43
N TYR A 233 -18.11 5.40 5.63
CA TYR A 233 -16.96 6.29 5.72
C TYR A 233 -16.12 5.90 6.96
N PRO A 234 -14.78 5.82 6.84
CA PRO A 234 -13.94 5.34 7.93
C PRO A 234 -14.10 6.20 9.19
N SER A 235 -14.77 5.62 10.19
CA SER A 235 -14.90 6.22 11.50
C SER A 235 -13.57 6.04 12.25
N ILE A 236 -12.80 7.12 12.34
CA ILE A 236 -11.47 7.17 12.98
C ILE A 236 -11.52 7.39 14.50
N VAL A 237 -12.65 7.08 15.14
CA VAL A 237 -12.73 7.12 16.60
C VAL A 237 -11.84 6.01 17.17
N SER A 238 -10.75 6.39 17.83
CA SER A 238 -9.85 5.45 18.50
C SER A 238 -10.65 4.50 19.39
N ALA A 239 -10.37 3.20 19.26
CA ALA A 239 -10.91 2.15 20.12
C ALA A 239 -10.64 2.39 21.63
N ALA A 240 -9.76 3.34 21.97
CA ALA A 240 -9.53 3.81 23.34
C ALA A 240 -10.77 4.47 24.00
N ALA A 241 -11.75 4.96 23.25
CA ALA A 241 -12.95 5.58 23.83
C ALA A 241 -14.06 4.58 24.21
N ALA A 242 -14.05 3.37 23.63
CA ALA A 242 -15.14 2.40 23.76
C ALA A 242 -15.16 1.64 25.10
N SER A 243 -14.13 1.77 25.94
CA SER A 243 -14.07 1.08 27.25
C SER A 243 -14.68 1.86 28.42
N SER A 244 -15.34 3.00 28.20
CA SER A 244 -15.79 3.89 29.29
C SER A 244 -17.30 3.99 29.53
N SER A 245 -18.15 3.29 28.78
CA SER A 245 -19.61 3.33 28.99
C SER A 245 -20.17 2.00 29.50
N SER A 246 -19.94 1.71 30.79
CA SER A 246 -20.81 0.82 31.56
C SER A 246 -21.85 1.66 32.31
N PRO A 247 -23.16 1.34 32.23
CA PRO A 247 -24.18 2.08 32.95
C PRO A 247 -24.22 1.58 34.40
N VAL A 248 -23.71 2.38 35.34
CA VAL A 248 -24.01 2.17 36.76
C VAL A 248 -25.35 2.83 37.05
N ALA A 249 -26.33 2.00 37.39
CA ALA A 249 -27.68 2.39 37.77
C ALA A 249 -27.70 3.33 38.98
N ALA A 250 -28.69 4.22 38.96
CA ALA A 250 -28.93 5.29 39.92
C ALA A 250 -29.17 4.80 41.36
N ALA A 251 -28.67 5.58 42.33
CA ALA A 251 -29.25 5.67 43.67
C ALA A 251 -29.45 7.14 44.03
N SER A 252 -30.72 7.54 44.13
CA SER A 252 -31.16 8.83 44.67
C SER A 252 -30.99 8.85 46.19
N SER A 253 -30.47 9.94 46.74
CA SER A 253 -30.71 10.37 48.12
C SER A 253 -30.45 11.86 48.25
N SER A 254 -31.42 12.56 48.80
CA SER A 254 -31.51 14.01 48.93
C SER A 254 -30.87 14.54 50.22
N SER A 255 -30.63 15.86 50.20
CA SER A 255 -30.59 16.79 51.35
C SER A 255 -29.24 16.99 52.06
N ALA A 256 -28.66 18.19 51.91
CA ALA A 256 -28.78 19.26 52.90
C ALA A 256 -27.89 20.45 52.53
N ALA A 257 -28.46 21.65 52.62
CA ALA A 257 -27.77 22.92 52.47
C ALA A 257 -26.93 23.25 53.70
N GLN A 258 -25.75 23.85 53.50
CA GLN A 258 -25.34 25.00 54.32
C GLN A 258 -24.26 25.86 53.66
N LYS A 259 -24.24 27.10 54.12
CA LYS A 259 -23.88 28.36 53.46
C LYS A 259 -22.72 28.97 54.24
N VAL A 260 -21.59 29.37 53.63
CA VAL A 260 -20.71 30.40 54.21
C VAL A 260 -19.92 31.18 53.15
N ALA A 261 -20.24 32.48 53.12
CA ALA A 261 -19.43 33.68 52.94
C ALA A 261 -18.51 33.94 51.72
N ALA A 262 -18.54 35.22 51.36
CA ALA A 262 -17.85 35.93 50.31
C ALA A 262 -16.53 36.58 50.79
N ALA A 263 -15.65 36.89 49.83
CA ALA A 263 -14.83 38.12 49.72
C ALA A 263 -14.14 38.07 48.33
N SER A 264 -14.43 38.98 47.39
CA SER A 264 -13.71 40.25 47.10
C SER A 264 -12.22 40.03 46.79
N SER A 265 -11.57 40.57 45.74
CA SER A 265 -11.77 41.79 44.93
C SER A 265 -10.87 41.68 43.66
N SER A 266 -11.36 42.04 42.47
CA SER A 266 -11.04 43.29 41.71
C SER A 266 -9.62 43.37 41.13
N SER A 267 -9.50 43.32 39.79
CA SER A 267 -9.19 44.45 38.87
C SER A 267 -7.67 44.68 38.73
N GLU A 268 -7.10 44.69 37.54
CA GLU A 268 -7.13 45.85 36.64
C GLU A 268 -6.71 45.44 35.22
N ALA A 269 -7.24 46.17 34.24
CA ALA A 269 -7.13 45.98 32.82
C ALA A 269 -5.78 46.42 32.21
N ALA A 270 -5.62 46.00 30.94
CA ALA A 270 -4.63 46.40 29.95
C ALA A 270 -4.54 47.94 29.75
N PRO A 271 -3.60 48.44 28.93
CA PRO A 271 -3.92 48.50 27.50
C PRO A 271 -2.77 48.28 26.51
N VAL A 272 -3.26 48.11 25.29
CA VAL A 272 -2.72 48.00 23.94
C VAL A 272 -1.58 48.94 23.52
N ALA A 273 -0.78 48.48 22.54
CA ALA A 273 -0.29 49.32 21.45
C ALA A 273 -0.07 48.47 20.18
N SER A 274 -0.91 48.72 19.18
CA SER A 274 -0.71 48.35 17.77
C SER A 274 -0.05 49.52 17.04
N SER A 275 0.85 49.22 16.10
CA SER A 275 1.01 50.06 14.90
C SER A 275 1.76 49.31 13.80
N SER A 276 1.03 49.14 12.69
CA SER A 276 1.40 48.95 11.28
C SER A 276 2.45 50.00 10.82
N SER A 277 3.17 49.95 9.69
CA SER A 277 2.98 49.37 8.35
C SER A 277 4.17 49.76 7.44
N ALA A 278 4.32 49.03 6.32
CA ALA A 278 4.90 49.44 5.01
C ALA A 278 6.43 49.66 4.92
N ALA A 279 7.14 49.49 3.80
CA ALA A 279 6.97 48.83 2.50
C ALA A 279 8.31 48.99 1.73
N ALA A 280 8.46 48.21 0.64
CA ALA A 280 9.26 48.47 -0.57
C ALA A 280 10.72 47.95 -0.68
N ALA A 281 10.89 47.04 -1.67
CA ALA A 281 11.86 47.01 -2.78
C ALA A 281 13.37 47.02 -2.43
N SER A 282 14.30 46.29 -3.07
CA SER A 282 14.48 46.00 -4.50
C SER A 282 15.67 45.01 -4.67
N SER A 283 15.58 44.19 -5.72
CA SER A 283 16.64 43.87 -6.70
C SER A 283 18.06 43.37 -6.31
N ALA A 284 18.40 42.27 -7.00
CA ALA A 284 19.62 42.04 -7.79
C ALA A 284 20.74 41.18 -7.20
N SER A 285 20.94 40.03 -7.87
CA SER A 285 22.23 39.34 -8.05
C SER A 285 23.33 40.30 -8.50
N PRO A 286 24.60 39.87 -8.34
CA PRO A 286 25.30 39.52 -9.57
C PRO A 286 26.06 38.20 -9.47
N ALA A 287 26.15 37.54 -10.63
CA ALA A 287 27.17 36.56 -10.95
C ALA A 287 28.48 37.28 -11.36
N VAL A 288 29.62 36.71 -10.96
CA VAL A 288 30.96 36.79 -11.60
C VAL A 288 31.77 35.66 -10.94
N GLU A 289 32.00 34.56 -11.64
CA GLU A 289 33.15 34.30 -12.52
C GLU A 289 34.48 34.06 -11.76
N SER A 290 34.85 32.77 -11.77
CA SER A 290 36.18 32.20 -12.01
C SER A 290 37.43 32.90 -11.45
N SER A 291 38.11 32.21 -10.54
CA SER A 291 39.56 32.24 -10.49
C SER A 291 40.09 30.86 -10.10
N ALA A 292 40.71 30.20 -11.08
CA ALA A 292 41.56 29.03 -10.90
C ALA A 292 42.82 29.41 -10.11
N ALA A 293 43.23 28.56 -9.18
CA ALA A 293 44.62 28.44 -8.77
C ALA A 293 44.89 26.97 -8.44
N ALA A 294 45.76 26.39 -9.26
CA ALA A 294 46.31 25.06 -9.13
C ALA A 294 47.13 24.92 -7.84
N TYR A 295 47.02 23.77 -7.19
CA TYR A 295 48.16 23.16 -6.50
C TYR A 295 48.28 21.72 -6.95
N SER A 296 49.43 21.44 -7.55
CA SER A 296 49.92 20.15 -7.99
C SER A 296 50.67 19.50 -6.84
N SER A 297 50.44 18.21 -6.63
CA SER A 297 51.47 17.29 -6.14
C SER A 297 51.11 15.87 -6.59
N ALA A 298 51.83 15.41 -7.61
CA ALA A 298 51.87 14.03 -8.07
C ALA A 298 53.10 13.31 -7.49
N ALA A 299 53.08 11.98 -7.66
CA ALA A 299 54.09 10.96 -7.37
C ALA A 299 53.89 10.28 -5.99
N THR A 300 53.86 8.95 -5.85
CA THR A 300 54.45 7.87 -6.64
C THR A 300 53.62 6.58 -6.61
N VAL A 301 53.77 5.80 -7.68
CA VAL A 301 53.32 4.42 -7.88
C VAL A 301 54.21 3.48 -7.05
N GLU A 302 53.63 2.49 -6.36
CA GLU A 302 54.32 1.22 -6.12
C GLU A 302 53.35 0.04 -6.23
N SER A 303 53.77 -0.93 -7.03
CA SER A 303 53.12 -2.18 -7.38
C SER A 303 53.75 -3.29 -6.56
N SER A 304 52.95 -4.21 -6.02
CA SER A 304 53.45 -5.54 -5.68
C SER A 304 52.36 -6.58 -5.94
N ALA A 305 52.48 -7.23 -7.08
CA ALA A 305 51.91 -8.54 -7.35
C ALA A 305 52.63 -9.62 -6.52
N ALA A 306 51.89 -10.59 -6.01
CA ALA A 306 52.43 -11.89 -5.64
C ALA A 306 51.50 -12.97 -6.20
N ALA A 307 52.04 -13.68 -7.20
CA ALA A 307 51.49 -14.89 -7.77
C ALA A 307 51.81 -16.09 -6.87
N TYR A 308 50.89 -17.05 -6.81
CA TYR A 308 51.23 -18.45 -6.53
C TYR A 308 50.55 -19.32 -7.60
N THR A 309 51.38 -19.83 -8.49
CA THR A 309 51.10 -20.95 -9.40
C THR A 309 51.34 -22.27 -8.69
N SER A 310 50.49 -23.26 -8.95
CA SER A 310 50.95 -24.59 -9.38
C SER A 310 49.82 -25.39 -10.03
N ALA A 311 50.17 -26.01 -11.15
CA ALA A 311 49.34 -26.69 -12.13
C ALA A 311 49.11 -28.18 -11.82
N ALA A 312 48.11 -28.78 -12.46
CA ALA A 312 48.23 -30.07 -13.15
C ALA A 312 47.07 -30.28 -14.14
N ALA A 313 47.42 -30.71 -15.35
CA ALA A 313 46.57 -31.20 -16.45
C ALA A 313 45.83 -32.51 -16.05
N VAL A 314 44.83 -33.06 -16.76
CA VAL A 314 44.83 -33.57 -18.14
C VAL A 314 43.41 -33.90 -18.67
N GLU A 315 43.26 -33.80 -20.00
CA GLU A 315 42.35 -34.51 -20.96
C GLU A 315 40.82 -34.34 -20.83
N SER A 316 40.10 -33.68 -21.75
CA SER A 316 39.82 -33.93 -23.17
C SER A 316 38.92 -35.13 -23.46
N SER A 317 37.67 -34.86 -23.87
CA SER A 317 36.94 -35.62 -24.89
C SER A 317 35.81 -34.77 -25.47
N SER A 318 35.95 -34.50 -26.76
CA SER A 318 34.98 -33.87 -27.67
C SER A 318 33.78 -34.77 -27.97
N SER A 319 32.61 -34.19 -28.26
CA SER A 319 31.60 -34.78 -29.16
C SER A 319 30.74 -33.69 -29.77
N SER A 320 30.89 -33.52 -31.08
CA SER A 320 30.14 -32.65 -31.98
C SER A 320 28.73 -33.19 -32.24
N ALA A 321 27.75 -32.30 -32.45
CA ALA A 321 26.57 -32.61 -33.26
C ALA A 321 26.11 -31.39 -34.05
N THR A 322 25.95 -31.63 -35.34
CA THR A 322 25.76 -30.76 -36.49
C THR A 322 24.37 -30.13 -36.61
N ALA A 323 24.34 -28.93 -37.19
CA ALA A 323 23.18 -28.29 -37.78
C ALA A 323 22.77 -28.97 -39.11
N VAL A 324 21.47 -28.99 -39.40
CA VAL A 324 20.93 -29.22 -40.75
C VAL A 324 19.69 -28.36 -40.94
N GLU A 325 19.65 -27.65 -42.06
CA GLU A 325 18.58 -26.75 -42.50
C GLU A 325 17.77 -27.39 -43.64
N ALA A 326 16.49 -26.99 -43.72
CA ALA A 326 15.56 -26.96 -44.87
C ALA A 326 15.14 -28.25 -45.60
N THR A 327 13.82 -28.48 -45.67
CA THR A 327 13.05 -28.34 -46.94
C THR A 327 11.54 -28.47 -46.75
N SER A 328 10.83 -27.69 -47.56
CA SER A 328 9.38 -27.55 -47.76
C SER A 328 8.70 -28.76 -48.39
N ALA A 329 7.41 -29.00 -48.09
CA ALA A 329 6.42 -29.43 -49.10
C ALA A 329 4.96 -29.26 -48.64
N ALA A 330 4.15 -28.94 -49.64
CA ALA A 330 2.74 -28.52 -49.66
C ALA A 330 1.68 -29.45 -49.03
N ALA A 331 0.54 -28.81 -48.74
CA ALA A 331 -0.77 -29.38 -48.44
C ALA A 331 -1.33 -30.28 -49.56
N PRO A 332 -2.43 -30.99 -49.26
CA PRO A 332 -3.64 -30.71 -50.03
C PRO A 332 -4.86 -30.43 -49.14
N ALA A 333 -5.74 -29.59 -49.69
CA ALA A 333 -7.08 -29.34 -49.20
C ALA A 333 -8.02 -30.51 -49.53
N SER A 334 -8.95 -30.81 -48.64
CA SER A 334 -10.26 -31.36 -49.01
C SER A 334 -11.35 -30.93 -48.04
N SER A 335 -12.44 -30.51 -48.66
CA SER A 335 -13.70 -29.94 -48.24
C SER A 335 -14.65 -30.83 -47.42
N ALA A 336 -15.73 -30.18 -46.94
CA ALA A 336 -17.03 -30.69 -46.45
C ALA A 336 -17.11 -30.84 -44.91
N SER A 337 -17.76 -29.93 -44.17
CA SER A 337 -19.19 -29.52 -44.09
C SER A 337 -19.96 -30.27 -42.98
N SER A 338 -20.78 -29.48 -42.29
CA SER A 338 -21.99 -29.82 -41.51
C SER A 338 -21.83 -30.37 -40.08
N ASP A 339 -22.21 -29.49 -39.15
CA ASP A 339 -23.18 -29.68 -38.06
C ASP A 339 -22.88 -30.57 -36.84
N ASP A 340 -23.42 -30.02 -35.73
CA ASP A 340 -23.79 -30.61 -34.44
C ASP A 340 -22.83 -30.61 -33.23
N ALA A 341 -23.25 -29.77 -32.27
CA ALA A 341 -23.53 -30.09 -30.87
C ALA A 341 -22.39 -30.51 -29.92
N ASN A 342 -22.14 -29.61 -28.97
CA ASN A 342 -22.06 -29.86 -27.53
C ASN A 342 -21.17 -31.02 -27.05
N CYS A 343 -19.97 -30.71 -26.55
CA CYS A 343 -19.30 -31.57 -25.57
C CYS A 343 -18.54 -30.76 -24.51
N ASN A 344 -19.18 -30.73 -23.34
CA ASN A 344 -18.66 -30.34 -22.05
C ASN A 344 -17.57 -31.34 -21.62
N VAL A 345 -16.33 -30.89 -21.42
CA VAL A 345 -15.26 -31.75 -20.87
C VAL A 345 -15.05 -31.38 -19.40
N GLN A 346 -15.61 -32.20 -18.52
CA GLN A 346 -15.24 -32.23 -17.11
C GLN A 346 -13.88 -32.92 -16.95
N TYR A 347 -12.96 -32.27 -16.25
CA TYR A 347 -11.76 -32.92 -15.73
C TYR A 347 -12.06 -33.48 -14.33
N VAL A 348 -12.00 -34.80 -14.21
CA VAL A 348 -12.00 -35.53 -12.95
C VAL A 348 -10.54 -35.59 -12.47
N TYR A 349 -10.28 -35.13 -11.24
CA TYR A 349 -9.03 -35.38 -10.54
C TYR A 349 -9.24 -36.53 -9.56
N GLU A 350 -8.65 -37.68 -9.85
CA GLU A 350 -8.45 -38.75 -8.87
C GLU A 350 -7.31 -38.37 -7.92
N TYR A 351 -7.56 -38.48 -6.62
CA TYR A 351 -6.55 -38.40 -5.57
C TYR A 351 -6.12 -39.82 -5.22
N ASP A 352 -4.83 -40.14 -5.40
CA ASP A 352 -4.20 -41.31 -4.79
C ASP A 352 -3.66 -40.94 -3.39
N LEU A 353 -3.89 -41.86 -2.45
CA LEU A 353 -3.53 -41.84 -1.03
C LEU A 353 -2.03 -42.03 -0.78
#